data_AF-A0A7C1NDD4-F1
#
_entry.id   AF-A0A7C1NDD4-F1
#
_cell.length_a   1.000
_cell.length_b   1.000
_cell.length_c   1.000
_cell.angle_alpha   90.00
_cell.angle_beta   90.00
_cell.angle_gamma   90.00
#
_symmetry.space_group_name_H-M   'P 1'
#
loop_
_entity.id
_entity.type
_entity.pdbx_description
1 polymer ?
#
loop_
_entity_poly.entity_id
_entity_poly.type
_entity_poly.pdbx_seq_one_letter_code
_entity_poly.pdbx_strand_id
1 'polypeptide(L)' 'MSGNSALLDSNIIIYLSKREIPLSFLDQFDDHYISVITYMEVLGYRFRDAKEEKFIKEMLGVF' A
#
# COMPACT_ATOMS: atom_id res chain seq x y z
N MET A 1 -12.62 -6.49 -18.82
CA MET A 1 -11.79 -6.61 -17.61
C MET A 1 -11.72 -8.08 -17.29
N SER A 2 -10.63 -8.75 -17.65
CA SER A 2 -10.42 -10.20 -17.47
C SER A 2 -9.06 -10.42 -16.82
N GLY A 3 -8.97 -10.02 -15.55
CA GLY A 3 -7.82 -10.13 -14.65
C GLY A 3 -8.33 -9.99 -13.21
N ASN A 4 -7.64 -10.60 -12.23
CA ASN A 4 -8.00 -10.50 -10.82
C ASN A 4 -7.36 -9.22 -10.23
N SER A 5 -8.07 -8.10 -10.30
CA SER A 5 -7.57 -6.81 -9.80
C SER A 5 -7.95 -6.57 -8.34
N ALA A 6 -7.06 -5.97 -7.56
CA ALA A 6 -7.32 -5.51 -6.20
C ALA A 6 -7.42 -3.98 -6.11
N LEU A 7 -8.40 -3.49 -5.35
CA LEU A 7 -8.43 -2.13 -4.85
C LEU A 7 -8.03 -2.14 -3.37
N LEU A 8 -6.87 -1.57 -3.07
CA LEU A 8 -6.32 -1.55 -1.71
C LEU A 8 -6.86 -0.33 -0.94
N ASP A 9 -7.24 -0.56 0.31
CA ASP A 9 -7.56 0.51 1.26
C ASP A 9 -6.30 0.97 2.01
N SER A 10 -6.45 2.00 2.84
CA SER A 10 -5.33 2.54 3.62
C SER A 10 -4.81 1.55 4.66
N ASN A 11 -5.69 0.75 5.27
CA ASN A 11 -5.30 -0.22 6.30
C ASN A 11 -4.43 -1.34 5.72
N ILE A 12 -4.77 -1.89 4.56
CA ILE A 12 -3.96 -2.91 3.89
C ILE A 12 -2.56 -2.38 3.61
N ILE A 13 -2.44 -1.14 3.11
CA ILE A 13 -1.14 -0.51 2.86
C ILE A 13 -0.36 -0.34 4.17
N ILE A 14 -1.00 0.10 5.26
CA ILE A 14 -0.38 0.23 6.58
C ILE A 14 0.01 -1.14 7.17
N TYR A 15 -0.76 -2.19 6.94
CA TYR A 15 -0.39 -3.53 7.43
C TYR A 15 0.78 -4.12 6.65
N LEU A 16 0.87 -3.84 5.34
CA LEU A 16 2.03 -4.18 4.52
C LEU A 16 3.29 -3.43 5.01
N SER A 17 3.18 -2.14 5.39
CA SER A 17 4.31 -1.37 5.92
C SER A 17 4.86 -1.96 7.22
N LYS A 18 3.96 -2.43 8.09
CA LYS A 18 4.30 -3.07 9.37
C LYS A 18 4.76 -4.52 9.24
N ARG A 19 4.69 -5.10 8.03
CA ARG A 19 4.90 -6.53 7.77
C ARG A 19 3.96 -7.44 8.58
N GLU A 20 2.79 -6.93 8.97
CA GLU A 20 1.71 -7.71 9.58
C GLU A 20 1.03 -8.60 8.52
N ILE A 21 1.07 -8.16 7.26
CA ILE A 21 0.70 -8.93 6.07
C ILE A 21 1.96 -9.09 5.20
N PRO A 22 2.24 -10.29 4.67
CA PRO A 22 3.37 -10.50 3.78
C PRO A 22 3.13 -9.79 2.43
N LEU A 23 4.20 -9.29 1.81
CA LEU A 23 4.11 -8.65 0.47
C LEU A 23 3.57 -9.61 -0.60
N SER A 24 3.77 -10.92 -0.43
CA SER A 24 3.21 -11.95 -1.32
C SER A 24 1.69 -12.01 -1.32
N PHE A 25 1.02 -11.28 -0.42
CA PHE A 25 -0.42 -11.04 -0.52
C PHE A 25 -0.78 -10.32 -1.83
N LEU A 26 0.08 -9.40 -2.30
CA LEU A 26 -0.14 -8.67 -3.55
C LEU A 26 -0.02 -9.59 -4.78
N ASP A 27 0.84 -10.61 -4.72
CA ASP A 27 1.06 -11.56 -5.83
C ASP A 27 -0.19 -12.37 -6.23
N GLN A 28 -1.27 -12.32 -5.43
CA GLN A 28 -2.55 -12.95 -5.72
C GLN A 28 -3.39 -12.20 -6.77
N PHE A 29 -2.98 -10.97 -7.11
CA PHE A 29 -3.70 -10.07 -7.99
C PHE A 29 -2.81 -9.61 -9.15
N ASP A 30 -3.39 -9.53 -10.33
CA ASP A 30 -2.67 -9.12 -11.55
C ASP A 30 -2.40 -7.61 -11.56
N ASP A 31 -3.36 -6.83 -11.05
CA ASP A 31 -3.30 -5.37 -10.98
C ASP A 31 -3.66 -4.88 -9.57
N HIS A 32 -2.98 -3.83 -9.12
CA HIS A 32 -3.25 -3.17 -7.85
C HIS A 32 -3.61 -1.71 -8.07
N TYR A 33 -4.72 -1.29 -7.47
CA TYR A 33 -5.22 0.07 -7.53
C TYR A 33 -5.37 0.61 -6.12
N ILE A 34 -5.23 1.93 -5.99
CA ILE A 34 -5.59 2.67 -4.78
C ILE A 34 -6.47 3.85 -5.19
N SER A 35 -7.38 4.26 -4.31
CA SER A 35 -8.10 5.51 -4.53
C SER A 35 -7.19 6.71 -4.20
N VAL A 36 -7.50 7.87 -4.77
CA VAL A 36 -6.80 9.12 -4.40
C VAL A 36 -6.98 9.46 -2.92
N ILE A 37 -8.12 9.07 -2.32
CA ILE A 37 -8.40 9.26 -0.88
C ILE A 37 -7.44 8.38 -0.07
N THR A 38 -7.31 7.11 -0.43
CA THR A 38 -6.37 6.16 0.20
C THR A 38 -4.93 6.68 0.13
N TYR A 39 -4.52 7.20 -1.02
CA TYR A 39 -3.21 7.81 -1.19
C TYR A 39 -2.98 8.98 -0.21
N MET A 40 -3.98 9.87 -0.06
CA MET A 40 -3.92 10.98 0.91
C MET A 40 -3.88 10.50 2.36
N GLU A 41 -4.69 9.50 2.71
CA GLU A 41 -4.74 8.93 4.06
C GLU A 41 -3.39 8.32 4.46
N VAL A 42 -2.78 7.57 3.55
CA VAL A 42 -1.49 6.91 3.77
C VAL A 42 -0.36 7.94 3.91
N LEU A 43 -0.34 9.00 3.10
CA LEU A 43 0.63 10.09 3.25
C LEU A 43 0.43 10.89 4.54
N GLY A 44 -0.78 10.97 5.06
CA GLY A 44 -1.11 11.60 6.34
C GLY A 44 -0.86 10.69 7.56
N TYR A 45 -0.57 9.40 7.34
CA TYR A 45 -0.38 8.44 8.42
C TYR A 45 0.94 8.68 9.16
N ARG A 46 0.87 8.66 10.50
CA ARG A 46 2.05 8.79 11.36
C ARG A 46 2.70 7.42 11.55
N PHE A 47 3.58 7.07 10.61
CA PHE A 47 4.40 5.86 10.71
C PHE A 47 5.31 5.88 11.93
N ARG A 48 5.68 4.69 12.41
CA ARG A 48 6.47 4.56 13.64
C ARG A 48 7.91 5.03 13.44
N ASP A 49 8.44 4.84 12.24
CA ASP A 49 9.78 5.25 11.88
C ASP A 49 9.89 5.67 10.40
N ALA A 50 10.96 6.39 10.09
CA ALA A 50 11.21 6.93 8.76
C ALA A 50 11.50 5.85 7.71
N LYS A 51 11.87 4.62 8.10
CA LYS A 51 12.09 3.52 7.14
C LYS A 51 10.76 2.97 6.64
N GLU A 52 9.80 2.82 7.54
CA GLU A 52 8.43 2.41 7.23
C GLU A 52 7.76 3.42 6.27
N GLU A 53 7.85 4.71 6.60
CA GLU A 53 7.33 5.79 5.74
C GLU A 53 8.01 5.80 4.37
N LYS A 54 9.34 5.67 4.34
CA LYS A 54 10.11 5.63 3.09
C LYS A 54 9.69 4.45 2.20
N PHE A 55 9.55 3.26 2.79
CA PHE A 55 9.11 2.06 2.07
C PHE A 55 7.75 2.27 1.39
N ILE A 56 6.78 2.86 2.09
CA ILE A 56 5.45 3.12 1.52
C ILE A 56 5.50 4.18 0.43
N LYS A 57 6.26 5.25 0.61
CA LYS A 57 6.41 6.27 -0.44
C LYS A 57 7.02 5.70 -1.72
N GLU A 58 8.05 4.87 -1.59
CA GLU A 58 8.67 4.14 -2.71
C GLU A 58 7.67 3.20 -3.39
N MET A 59 6.89 2.43 -2.61
CA MET A 59 5.85 1.54 -3.15
C MET A 59 4.77 2.32 -3.94
N LEU A 60 4.38 3.49 -3.45
CA LEU A 60 3.38 4.35 -4.08
C LEU A 60 3.91 5.13 -5.30
N GLY A 61 5.19 4.98 -5.65
CA GLY A 61 5.82 5.72 -6.76
C GLY A 61 5.95 7.21 -6.48
N VAL A 62 5.94 7.61 -5.20
CA VAL A 62 6.26 8.97 -4.79
C VAL A 62 7.78 8.99 -4.63
N PHE A 63 8.46 9.60 -5.62
CA PHE A 63 9.92 9.70 -5.85
C PHE A 63 10.51 8.71 -6.85
#